data_AF-A0A977PWX2-F1
#
_entry.id   AF-A0A977PWX2-F1
#
_cell.length_a   1.000
_cell.length_b   1.000
_cell.length_c   1.000
_cell.angle_alpha   90.00
_cell.angle_beta   90.00
_cell.angle_gamma   90.00
#
_symmetry.space_group_name_H-M   'P 1'
#
loop_
_entity.id
_entity.type
_entity.pdbx_description
1 polymer ?
#
loop_
_entity_poly.entity_id
_entity_poly.type
_entity_poly.pdbx_seq_one_letter_code
_entity_poly.pdbx_strand_id
1 'polypeptide(L)'
;MASEIEVKEYLAYWLQLGKGILMPKSQERLFPQPIFEGTQFSKDFEQIWQKILVNQTSCYLEGTEQTFQELLSPAWEMVSCARCTLPMPLSRVHPPSCLCPCVDLCLWPNNELPLPKLPTLEGVRLRRVQMRLQQKEAVEQFPDSQDKEKSQAR
;
A
#
# COMPACT_ATOMS: atom_id res chain seq x y z
N MET A 1 -5.75 -17.42 -6.59
CA MET A 1 -4.58 -17.58 -5.71
C MET A 1 -4.14 -16.19 -5.36
N ALA A 2 -4.07 -15.85 -4.06
CA ALA A 2 -3.49 -14.60 -3.64
C ALA A 2 -2.01 -14.53 -4.07
N SER A 3 -1.61 -13.42 -4.66
CA SER A 3 -0.21 -13.15 -5.00
C SER A 3 0.56 -12.70 -3.76
N GLU A 4 1.89 -12.89 -3.77
CA GLU A 4 2.76 -12.38 -2.70
C GLU A 4 2.60 -10.86 -2.50
N ILE A 5 2.31 -10.13 -3.58
CA ILE A 5 2.09 -8.69 -3.55
C ILE A 5 0.80 -8.37 -2.77
N GLU A 6 -0.31 -9.05 -3.07
CA GLU A 6 -1.58 -8.84 -2.37
C GLU A 6 -1.47 -9.20 -0.87
N VAL A 7 -0.72 -10.26 -0.52
CA VAL A 7 -0.47 -10.60 0.89
C VAL A 7 0.42 -9.55 1.56
N LYS A 8 1.44 -9.03 0.88
CA LYS A 8 2.29 -7.94 1.38
C LYS A 8 1.49 -6.65 1.62
N GLU A 9 0.58 -6.31 0.71
CA GLU A 9 -0.34 -5.17 0.84
C GLU A 9 -1.31 -5.35 2.01
N TYR A 10 -1.92 -6.53 2.12
CA TYR A 10 -2.77 -6.90 3.24
C TYR A 10 -2.04 -6.77 4.59
N LEU A 11 -0.78 -7.21 4.65
CA LEU A 11 0.04 -7.05 5.85
C LEU A 11 0.29 -5.58 6.19
N ALA A 12 0.60 -4.75 5.19
CA ALA A 12 0.81 -3.32 5.42
C ALA A 12 -0.43 -2.65 6.01
N TYR A 13 -1.63 -3.01 5.53
CA TYR A 13 -2.88 -2.56 6.10
C TYR A 13 -3.09 -3.03 7.54
N TRP A 14 -2.77 -4.28 7.84
CA TRP A 14 -2.86 -4.83 9.20
C TRP A 14 -2.02 -4.03 10.20
N LEU A 15 -0.77 -3.75 9.82
CA LEU A 15 0.17 -2.98 10.64
C LEU A 15 -0.26 -1.50 10.79
N GLN A 16 -0.82 -0.90 9.74
CA GLN A 16 -1.37 0.47 9.82
C GLN A 16 -2.53 0.60 10.80
N LEU A 17 -3.30 -0.48 11.01
CA LEU A 17 -4.36 -0.54 12.00
C LEU A 17 -3.86 -0.82 13.42
N GLY A 18 -2.53 -0.88 13.61
CA GLY A 18 -1.89 -1.13 14.90
C GLY A 18 -1.88 -2.61 15.33
N LYS A 19 -2.27 -3.52 14.44
CA LYS A 19 -2.20 -4.96 14.67
C LYS A 19 -0.83 -5.48 14.21
N GLY A 20 -0.15 -6.25 15.05
CA GLY A 20 1.18 -6.80 14.78
C GLY A 20 1.16 -8.18 14.15
N ILE A 21 2.36 -8.72 13.93
CA ILE A 21 2.57 -10.12 13.55
C ILE A 21 3.05 -10.89 14.77
N LEU A 22 2.51 -12.08 14.99
CA LEU A 22 2.90 -12.96 16.08
C LEU A 22 3.76 -14.10 15.52
N MET A 23 4.90 -14.32 16.17
CA MET A 23 5.79 -15.46 15.91
C MET A 23 5.83 -16.35 17.16
N PRO A 24 4.99 -17.40 17.28
CA PRO A 24 4.96 -18.25 18.46
C PRO A 24 6.29 -18.96 18.74
N LYS A 25 7.07 -19.26 17.70
CA LYS A 25 8.40 -19.91 17.85
C LYS A 25 9.42 -19.03 18.59
N SER A 26 9.35 -17.72 18.45
CA SER A 26 10.24 -16.77 19.13
C SER A 26 9.53 -15.96 20.22
N GLN A 27 8.24 -16.21 20.44
CA GLN A 27 7.36 -15.45 21.33
C GLN A 27 7.45 -13.94 21.11
N GLU A 28 7.75 -13.53 19.88
CA GLU A 28 8.03 -12.14 19.51
C GLU A 28 6.82 -11.56 18.76
N ARG A 29 6.47 -10.32 19.12
CA ARG A 29 5.52 -9.50 18.39
C ARG A 29 6.29 -8.55 17.49
N LEU A 30 6.18 -8.75 16.17
CA LEU A 30 6.84 -7.89 15.19
C LEU A 30 5.92 -6.72 14.83
N PHE A 31 6.44 -5.51 14.96
CA PHE A 31 5.77 -4.29 14.54
C PHE A 31 6.82 -3.31 13.99
N PRO A 32 7.05 -3.28 12.65
CA PRO A 32 8.01 -2.35 12.07
C PRO A 32 7.53 -0.91 12.24
N GLN A 33 8.40 -0.05 12.76
CA GLN A 33 8.23 1.39 12.73
C GLN A 33 9.53 2.00 12.19
N PRO A 34 9.50 2.72 11.05
CA PRO A 34 8.34 3.07 10.21
C PRO A 34 7.92 1.94 9.24
N ILE A 35 6.64 1.92 8.80
CA ILE A 35 6.16 0.96 7.77
C ILE A 35 6.49 1.46 6.35
N PHE A 36 6.52 2.78 6.15
CA PHE A 36 6.76 3.41 4.86
C PHE A 36 7.96 4.36 4.94
N GLU A 37 8.75 4.39 3.88
CA GLU A 37 9.81 5.37 3.66
C GLU A 37 9.49 6.12 2.36
N GLY A 38 8.88 7.31 2.52
CA GLY A 38 8.40 8.11 1.39
C GLY A 38 7.28 7.42 0.62
N THR A 39 7.57 6.99 -0.61
CA THR A 39 6.61 6.34 -1.53
C THR A 39 6.80 4.82 -1.63
N GLN A 40 7.61 4.23 -0.76
CA GLN A 40 7.92 2.80 -0.75
C GLN A 40 7.77 2.22 0.65
N PHE A 41 7.75 0.89 0.74
CA PHE A 41 7.89 0.21 2.03
C PHE A 41 9.27 0.51 2.62
N SER A 42 9.33 0.68 3.94
CA SER A 42 10.61 0.88 4.63
C SER A 42 11.46 -0.39 4.55
N LYS A 43 12.78 -0.22 4.66
CA LYS A 43 13.71 -1.36 4.74
C LYS A 43 13.37 -2.30 5.90
N ASP A 44 12.92 -1.75 7.03
CA ASP A 44 12.54 -2.53 8.21
C ASP A 44 11.32 -3.41 7.93
N PHE A 45 10.32 -2.86 7.24
CA PHE A 45 9.17 -3.65 6.79
C PHE A 45 9.59 -4.74 5.81
N GLU A 46 10.49 -4.45 4.86
CA GLU A 46 10.96 -5.45 3.90
C GLU A 46 11.76 -6.57 4.58
N GLN A 47 12.58 -6.26 5.57
CA GLN A 47 13.30 -7.26 6.37
C GLN A 47 12.33 -8.18 7.12
N ILE A 48 11.28 -7.61 7.72
CA ILE A 48 10.24 -8.39 8.39
C ILE A 48 9.49 -9.26 7.38
N TRP A 49 9.14 -8.72 6.20
CA TRP A 49 8.52 -9.48 5.13
C TRP A 49 9.38 -10.68 4.71
N GLN A 50 10.68 -10.49 4.51
CA GLN A 50 11.60 -11.58 4.19
C GLN A 50 11.69 -12.63 5.33
N LYS A 51 11.69 -12.19 6.60
CA LYS A 51 11.65 -13.11 7.75
C LYS A 51 10.38 -13.94 7.79
N ILE A 52 9.23 -13.34 7.45
CA ILE A 52 7.94 -14.04 7.35
C ILE A 52 8.00 -15.06 6.22
N LEU A 53 8.55 -14.71 5.05
CA LEU A 53 8.70 -15.63 3.92
C LEU A 53 9.59 -16.84 4.25
N VAL A 54 10.56 -16.71 5.15
CA VAL A 54 11.37 -17.84 5.64
C VAL A 54 10.59 -18.68 6.67
N ASN A 55 9.73 -18.06 7.49
CA ASN A 55 9.06 -18.70 8.63
C ASN A 55 7.53 -18.82 8.47
N GLN A 56 7.02 -18.89 7.24
CA GLN A 56 5.59 -18.76 6.89
C GLN A 56 4.67 -19.70 7.68
N THR A 57 5.16 -20.92 8.01
CA THR A 57 4.44 -21.97 8.74
C THR A 57 4.09 -21.60 10.18
N SER A 58 4.78 -20.59 10.73
CA SER A 58 4.81 -20.27 12.16
C SER A 58 4.64 -18.78 12.42
N CYS A 59 4.21 -18.02 11.43
CA CYS A 59 3.89 -16.61 11.58
C CYS A 59 2.38 -16.45 11.39
N TYR A 60 1.75 -15.70 12.28
CA TYR A 60 0.31 -15.44 12.29
C TYR A 60 0.07 -13.93 12.39
N LEU A 61 -1.04 -13.44 11.87
CA LEU A 61 -1.45 -12.06 12.10
C LEU A 61 -2.18 -11.97 13.45
N GLU A 62 -1.91 -10.91 14.20
CA GLU A 62 -2.58 -10.66 15.48
C GLU A 62 -4.10 -10.53 15.27
N GLY A 63 -4.87 -11.35 16.01
CA GLY A 63 -6.32 -11.44 15.89
C GLY A 63 -6.82 -12.42 14.82
N THR A 64 -5.93 -13.24 14.24
CA THR A 64 -6.28 -14.27 13.26
C THR A 64 -5.69 -15.62 13.62
N GLU A 65 -6.26 -16.69 13.10
CA GLU A 65 -5.79 -18.06 13.29
C GLU A 65 -4.98 -18.57 12.08
N GLN A 66 -5.05 -17.86 10.96
CA GLN A 66 -4.42 -18.27 9.71
C GLN A 66 -2.93 -17.94 9.69
N THR A 67 -2.12 -18.88 9.19
CA THR A 67 -0.69 -18.69 8.93
C THR A 67 -0.45 -17.96 7.61
N PHE A 68 0.72 -17.32 7.48
CA PHE A 68 1.12 -16.79 6.17
C PHE A 68 1.29 -17.87 5.10
N GLN A 69 1.66 -19.09 5.49
CA GLN A 69 1.74 -20.22 4.56
C GLN A 69 0.37 -20.53 3.95
N GLU A 70 -0.68 -20.52 4.76
CA GLU A 70 -2.04 -20.71 4.28
C GLU A 70 -2.44 -19.55 3.36
N LEU A 71 -2.22 -18.30 3.79
CA LEU A 71 -2.54 -17.11 2.99
C LEU A 71 -1.85 -17.06 1.62
N LEU A 72 -0.62 -17.58 1.53
CA LEU A 72 0.15 -17.68 0.28
C LEU A 72 -0.18 -18.93 -0.55
N SER A 73 -1.00 -19.84 -0.02
CA SER A 73 -1.40 -21.05 -0.73
C SER A 73 -2.52 -20.77 -1.75
N PRO A 74 -2.66 -21.60 -2.80
CA PRO A 74 -3.72 -21.45 -3.80
C PRO A 74 -5.14 -21.65 -3.24
N ALA A 75 -5.26 -22.18 -2.02
CA ALA A 75 -6.54 -22.34 -1.33
C ALA A 75 -7.14 -21.00 -0.88
N TRP A 76 -6.38 -19.91 -0.96
CA TRP A 76 -6.78 -18.59 -0.49
C TRP A 76 -6.80 -17.56 -1.62
N GLU A 77 -7.72 -16.61 -1.51
CA GLU A 77 -7.82 -15.44 -2.36
C GLU A 77 -8.01 -14.19 -1.52
N MET A 78 -7.46 -13.06 -1.98
CA MET A 78 -7.70 -11.77 -1.36
C MET A 78 -8.91 -11.13 -2.02
N VAL A 79 -9.96 -10.87 -1.24
CA VAL A 79 -11.17 -10.19 -1.70
C VAL A 79 -11.30 -8.84 -1.00
N SER A 80 -12.03 -7.90 -1.61
CA SER A 80 -12.29 -6.62 -0.97
C SER A 80 -13.44 -6.75 0.02
N CYS A 81 -13.25 -6.21 1.22
CA CYS A 81 -14.30 -6.15 2.22
C CYS A 81 -15.45 -5.26 1.74
N ALA A 82 -16.68 -5.77 1.76
CA ALA A 82 -17.86 -4.98 1.38
C ALA A 82 -18.10 -3.74 2.26
N ARG A 83 -17.56 -3.71 3.49
CA ARG A 83 -17.73 -2.58 4.43
C ARG A 83 -16.70 -1.47 4.25
N CYS A 84 -15.44 -1.82 4.04
CA CYS A 84 -14.34 -0.86 4.08
C CYS A 84 -13.37 -0.97 2.91
N THR A 85 -13.65 -1.83 1.93
CA THR A 85 -12.85 -2.11 0.73
C THR A 85 -11.44 -2.64 0.96
N LEU A 86 -11.01 -2.79 2.23
CA LEU A 86 -9.72 -3.39 2.58
C LEU A 86 -9.64 -4.84 2.10
N PRO A 87 -8.44 -5.32 1.72
CA PRO A 87 -8.24 -6.71 1.39
C PRO A 87 -8.51 -7.59 2.61
N MET A 88 -9.18 -8.71 2.39
CA MET A 88 -9.43 -9.75 3.38
C MET A 88 -9.23 -11.13 2.74
N PRO A 89 -8.61 -12.07 3.46
CA PRO A 89 -8.39 -13.40 2.95
C PRO A 89 -9.70 -14.19 2.95
N LEU A 90 -9.98 -14.89 1.87
CA LEU A 90 -11.12 -15.78 1.73
C LEU A 90 -10.62 -17.18 1.37
N SER A 91 -11.02 -18.17 2.17
CA SER A 91 -10.71 -19.58 1.89
C SER A 91 -11.66 -20.10 0.83
N ARG A 92 -11.11 -20.78 -0.18
CA ARG A 92 -11.88 -21.50 -1.20
C ARG A 92 -12.33 -22.88 -0.74
N VAL A 93 -11.74 -23.39 0.33
CA VAL A 93 -11.89 -24.77 0.80
C VAL A 93 -12.65 -24.84 2.11
N HIS A 94 -12.53 -23.81 2.95
CA HIS A 94 -13.19 -23.74 4.25
C HIS A 94 -14.33 -22.72 4.26
N PRO A 95 -15.36 -22.90 5.11
CA PRO A 95 -16.35 -21.87 5.38
C PRO A 95 -15.66 -20.54 5.77
N PRO A 96 -16.25 -19.38 5.43
CA PRO A 96 -15.63 -18.09 5.70
C PRO A 96 -15.52 -17.84 7.21
N SER A 97 -14.38 -18.20 7.80
CA SER A 97 -13.99 -17.85 9.16
C SER A 97 -13.15 -16.57 9.23
N CYS A 98 -12.89 -15.95 8.08
CA CYS A 98 -11.97 -14.83 7.99
C CYS A 98 -12.67 -13.51 8.26
N LEU A 99 -12.17 -12.86 9.31
CA LEU A 99 -12.63 -11.57 9.76
C LEU A 99 -11.86 -10.49 9.01
N CYS A 100 -12.60 -9.51 8.49
CA CYS A 100 -12.00 -8.27 8.02
C CYS A 100 -11.18 -7.64 9.16
N PRO A 101 -10.03 -6.99 8.86
CA PRO A 101 -9.26 -6.24 9.86
C PRO A 101 -10.11 -5.24 10.66
N CYS A 102 -11.19 -4.79 10.05
CA CYS A 102 -12.17 -3.86 10.57
C CYS A 102 -13.12 -4.41 11.64
N VAL A 103 -13.25 -5.73 11.81
CA VAL A 103 -14.28 -6.30 12.70
C VAL A 103 -14.05 -5.92 14.16
N ASP A 104 -12.80 -5.90 14.60
CA ASP A 104 -12.46 -5.63 16.01
C ASP A 104 -12.30 -4.13 16.33
N LEU A 105 -12.52 -3.26 15.35
CA LEU A 105 -12.35 -1.81 15.50
C LEU A 105 -13.71 -1.15 15.71
N CYS A 106 -14.02 -0.79 16.97
CA CYS A 106 -15.32 -0.24 17.38
C CYS A 106 -15.79 1.00 16.58
N LEU A 107 -14.87 1.73 15.94
CA LEU A 107 -15.15 2.95 15.19
C LEU A 107 -14.89 2.82 13.67
N TRP A 108 -14.72 1.61 13.13
CA TRP A 108 -14.41 1.40 11.71
C TRP A 108 -15.64 0.96 10.87
N PRO A 109 -15.78 1.43 9.62
CA PRO A 109 -14.96 2.42 8.91
C PRO A 109 -15.17 3.83 9.47
N ASN A 110 -14.09 4.46 9.91
CA ASN A 110 -14.13 5.86 10.29
C ASN A 110 -13.91 6.71 9.04
N ASN A 111 -14.99 7.24 8.47
CA ASN A 111 -14.93 8.10 7.29
C ASN A 111 -14.33 9.49 7.59
N GLU A 112 -14.12 9.85 8.85
CA GLU A 112 -13.44 11.07 9.26
C GLU A 112 -11.91 10.95 9.22
N LEU A 113 -11.38 9.71 9.20
CA LEU A 113 -9.95 9.44 9.07
C LEU A 113 -9.62 9.03 7.63
N PRO A 114 -8.44 9.42 7.12
CA PRO A 114 -7.99 8.93 5.83
C PRO A 114 -7.86 7.41 5.88
N LEU A 115 -8.36 6.75 4.83
CA LEU A 115 -8.19 5.31 4.67
C LEU A 115 -6.70 4.94 4.74
N PRO A 116 -6.39 3.71 5.20
CA PRO A 116 -5.04 3.19 5.22
C PRO A 116 -4.45 3.28 3.80
N LYS A 117 -3.20 3.74 3.66
CA LYS A 117 -2.60 4.04 2.34
C LYS A 117 -1.53 3.03 1.99
N LEU A 118 -1.56 2.49 0.78
CA LEU A 118 -0.41 1.80 0.20
C LEU A 118 0.65 2.82 -0.25
N PRO A 119 1.90 2.39 -0.47
CA PRO A 119 2.92 3.27 -1.01
C PRO A 119 2.45 3.74 -2.41
N THR A 120 2.07 5.01 -2.53
CA THR A 120 1.57 5.53 -3.80
C THR A 120 2.74 6.04 -4.64
N LEU A 121 2.74 5.68 -5.93
CA LEU A 121 3.64 6.26 -6.95
C LEU A 121 3.34 7.75 -7.22
N GLU A 122 2.46 8.37 -6.44
CA GLU A 122 1.97 9.73 -6.60
C GLU A 122 3.09 10.76 -6.57
N GLY A 123 4.16 10.52 -5.81
CA GLY A 123 5.35 11.40 -5.83
C GLY A 123 5.96 11.56 -7.22
N VAL A 124 5.95 10.49 -8.04
CA VAL A 124 6.44 10.53 -9.43
C VAL A 124 5.44 11.25 -10.34
N ARG A 125 4.14 11.03 -10.13
CA ARG A 125 3.08 11.71 -10.90
C ARG A 125 3.05 13.20 -10.62
N LEU A 126 3.14 13.61 -9.35
CA LEU A 126 3.20 15.01 -8.93
C LEU A 126 4.46 15.69 -9.45
N ARG A 127 5.64 15.04 -9.37
CA ARG A 127 6.87 15.55 -10.02
C ARG A 127 6.70 15.74 -11.52
N ARG A 128 6.03 14.81 -12.20
CA ARG A 128 5.74 14.92 -13.64
C ARG A 128 4.77 16.06 -13.95
N VAL A 129 3.76 16.28 -13.11
CA VAL A 129 2.85 17.43 -13.22
C VAL A 129 3.60 18.73 -12.98
N GLN A 130 4.42 18.80 -11.92
CA GLN A 130 5.24 19.96 -11.56
C GLN A 130 6.21 20.34 -12.70
N MET A 131 6.92 19.37 -13.28
CA MET A 131 7.81 19.62 -14.43
C MET A 131 7.06 20.20 -15.62
N ARG A 132 5.84 19.74 -15.92
CA ARG A 132 5.03 20.28 -17.02
C ARG A 132 4.55 21.71 -16.75
N LEU A 133 4.21 22.03 -15.50
CA LEU A 133 3.82 23.38 -15.11
C LEU A 133 4.99 24.35 -15.23
N GLN A 134 6.18 23.97 -14.75
CA GLN A 134 7.40 24.78 -14.85
C GLN A 134 7.84 25.01 -16.30
N GLN A 135 7.70 24.02 -17.18
CA GLN A 135 7.98 24.20 -18.61
C GLN A 135 7.02 25.17 -19.28
N LYS A 136 5.76 25.20 -18.85
CA LYS A 136 4.76 26.12 -19.40
C LYS A 136 5.02 27.56 -18.96
N GLU A 137 5.38 27.77 -17.70
CA GLU A 137 5.78 29.10 -17.18
C GLU A 137 7.05 29.63 -17.85
N ALA A 138 8.03 28.76 -18.15
CA ALA A 138 9.25 29.16 -18.86
C ALA A 138 9.00 29.58 -20.33
N VAL A 139 7.96 29.05 -20.97
CA VAL A 139 7.57 29.42 -22.35
C VAL A 139 6.78 30.73 -22.39
N GLU A 140 5.99 31.03 -21.35
CA GLU A 140 5.21 32.28 -21.27
C GLU A 140 6.06 33.53 -20.93
N GLN A 141 7.33 33.38 -20.55
CA GLN A 141 8.25 34.49 -20.24
C GLN A 141 9.01 35.07 -21.44
N PHE A 142 8.81 34.55 -22.66
CA PHE A 142 9.30 35.18 -23.89
C PHE A 142 8.14 35.60 -24.80
N PRO A 143 7.50 36.75 -24.56
CA PRO A 143 6.58 37.32 -25.53
C PRO A 143 7.38 37.89 -26.69
N ASP A 144 7.34 37.16 -27.81
CA ASP A 144 7.16 37.69 -29.16
C ASP A 144 7.69 39.12 -29.41
N SER A 145 9.00 39.25 -29.65
CA SER A 145 9.53 40.41 -30.36
C SER A 145 9.14 40.30 -31.83
N GLN A 146 7.98 40.87 -32.13
CA GLN A 146 7.34 41.02 -33.43
C GLN A 146 8.25 41.57 -34.53
N ASP A 147 8.02 41.04 -35.72
CA ASP A 147 7.90 41.76 -37.00
C ASP A 147 8.23 43.25 -37.00
N LYS A 148 9.27 43.64 -37.74
CA LYS A 148 9.31 44.87 -38.55
C LYS A 148 10.52 44.84 -39.48
N GLU A 149 10.29 44.55 -40.77
CA GLU A 149 10.73 45.39 -41.89
C GLU A 149 10.36 44.74 -43.24
N LYS A 150 9.09 44.94 -43.64
CA LYS A 150 8.76 45.20 -45.03
C LYS A 150 8.46 46.69 -45.15
N SER A 151 9.34 47.46 -45.80
CA SER A 151 9.02 48.51 -46.79
C SER A 151 10.11 49.58 -46.89
N GLN A 152 10.86 49.56 -48.00
CA GLN A 152 11.24 50.71 -48.85
C GLN A 152 12.07 50.13 -50.01
N ALA A 153 11.52 49.87 -51.20
CA ALA A 153 11.02 50.78 -52.23
C ALA A 153 12.13 51.59 -52.92
N ARG A 154 12.28 51.29 -54.23
CA ARG A 154 13.00 51.98 -55.32
C ARG A 154 14.47 51.69 -55.54
#